data_AF-A0A1C9HVU9-F1
#
_entry.id   AF-A0A1C9HVU9-F1
#
_cell.length_a   1.000
_cell.length_b   1.000
_cell.length_c   1.000
_cell.angle_alpha   90.00
_cell.angle_beta   90.00
_cell.angle_gamma   90.00
#
_symmetry.space_group_name_H-M   'P 1'
#
loop_
_entity.id
_entity.type
_entity.pdbx_description
1 polymer ?
#
loop_
_entity_poly.entity_id
_entity_poly.type
_entity_poly.pdbx_seq_one_letter_code
_entity_poly.pdbx_strand_id
1 'polypeptide(L)'
;MNGILYLKALQIQVRHAKKHGIELRQSDTRLTKAAAVRAGRYAHARQFRRMRRELKRLRISLGCVLRDIGRKVAGNVELERTFARLFGLIERLLAQKPKDKNKVYALHAPEVVCFSKGKARAPFEFGCKVGFAATDREGLVLAAKAFEDNSYGGHTLSPPVDQAVAMGGIRIASTSRNIAVMITPDRRR
;
A
#
# COMPACT_ATOMS: atom_id res chain seq x y z
N MET A 1 -5.77 -9.25 9.94
CA MET A 1 -6.70 -8.49 9.07
C MET A 1 -7.11 -7.24 9.84
N ASN A 2 -6.81 -6.05 9.32
CA ASN A 2 -6.94 -4.80 10.05
C ASN A 2 -8.35 -4.20 9.87
N GLY A 3 -9.15 -4.14 10.93
CA GLY A 3 -10.48 -3.50 10.89
C GLY A 3 -10.41 -2.01 10.52
N ILE A 4 -9.29 -1.35 10.86
CA ILE A 4 -9.02 0.05 10.53
C ILE A 4 -8.97 0.28 9.01
N LEU A 5 -8.44 -0.67 8.24
CA LEU A 5 -8.33 -0.53 6.79
C LEU A 5 -9.71 -0.51 6.12
N TYR A 6 -10.62 -1.40 6.54
CA TYR A 6 -12.00 -1.41 6.06
C TYR A 6 -12.76 -0.13 6.43
N LEU A 7 -12.56 0.41 7.64
CA LEU A 7 -13.15 1.68 8.04
C LEU A 7 -12.64 2.83 7.17
N LYS A 8 -11.33 2.92 6.96
CA LYS A 8 -10.72 3.94 6.11
C LYS A 8 -11.23 3.83 4.66
N ALA A 9 -11.39 2.62 4.14
CA ALA A 9 -11.95 2.37 2.82
C ALA A 9 -13.34 2.97 2.66
N LEU A 10 -14.23 2.69 3.62
CA LEU A 10 -15.58 3.20 3.61
C LEU A 10 -15.60 4.73 3.73
N GLN A 11 -14.77 5.31 4.60
CA GLN A 11 -14.67 6.76 4.73
C GLN A 11 -14.15 7.45 3.47
N ILE A 12 -13.24 6.80 2.73
CA ILE A 12 -12.76 7.30 1.44
C ILE A 12 -13.89 7.25 0.41
N GLN A 13 -14.61 6.13 0.29
CA GLN A 13 -15.76 6.03 -0.62
C GLN A 13 -16.83 7.08 -0.34
N VAL A 14 -17.22 7.24 0.91
CA VAL A 14 -18.26 8.21 1.30
C VAL A 14 -17.82 9.64 1.00
N ARG A 15 -16.54 9.98 1.26
CA ARG A 15 -16.02 11.31 0.90
C ARG A 15 -15.97 11.52 -0.61
N HIS A 16 -15.56 10.50 -1.36
CA HIS A 16 -15.51 10.55 -2.82
C HIS A 16 -16.92 10.71 -3.41
N ALA A 17 -17.89 9.93 -2.95
CA ALA A 17 -19.29 10.05 -3.34
C ALA A 17 -19.84 11.47 -3.09
N LYS A 18 -19.61 12.03 -1.90
CA LYS A 18 -20.02 13.40 -1.57
C LYS A 18 -19.39 14.45 -2.48
N LYS A 19 -18.10 14.31 -2.82
CA LYS A 19 -17.40 15.23 -3.73
C LYS A 19 -18.05 15.28 -5.11
N HIS A 20 -18.63 14.18 -5.56
CA HIS A 20 -19.30 14.04 -6.85
C HIS A 20 -20.83 14.18 -6.76
N GLY A 21 -21.37 14.70 -5.66
CA GLY A 21 -22.81 14.93 -5.51
C GLY A 21 -23.66 13.67 -5.42
N ILE A 22 -23.06 12.51 -5.13
CA ILE A 22 -23.78 11.23 -5.06
C ILE A 22 -24.39 11.08 -3.67
N GLU A 23 -25.71 11.14 -3.59
CA GLU A 23 -26.44 10.83 -2.36
C GLU A 23 -26.39 9.33 -2.10
N LEU A 24 -25.99 8.90 -0.90
CA LEU A 24 -25.91 7.49 -0.51
C LEU A 24 -27.16 7.07 0.24
N ARG A 25 -27.68 5.87 -0.05
CA ARG A 25 -28.83 5.32 0.67
C ARG A 25 -28.51 5.19 2.15
N GLN A 26 -27.33 4.67 2.45
CA GLN A 26 -26.77 4.54 3.78
C GLN A 26 -25.25 4.67 3.72
N SER A 27 -24.68 5.50 4.58
CA SER A 27 -23.21 5.66 4.66
C SER A 27 -22.57 4.74 5.69
N ASP A 28 -23.33 4.22 6.67
CA ASP A 28 -22.89 3.34 7.78
C ASP A 28 -21.69 3.81 8.61
N THR A 29 -21.16 5.02 8.38
CA THR A 29 -19.89 5.52 8.94
C THR A 29 -19.82 5.42 10.47
N ARG A 30 -20.90 5.71 11.17
CA ARG A 30 -20.99 5.61 12.63
C ARG A 30 -20.91 4.16 13.11
N LEU A 31 -21.68 3.27 12.48
CA LEU A 31 -21.74 1.85 12.81
C LEU A 31 -20.40 1.17 12.52
N THR A 32 -19.78 1.49 11.39
CA THR A 32 -18.47 0.96 11.01
C THR A 32 -17.37 1.46 11.94
N LYS A 33 -17.42 2.74 12.37
CA LYS A 33 -16.46 3.26 13.35
C LYS A 33 -16.54 2.48 14.67
N ALA A 34 -17.74 2.27 15.20
CA ALA A 34 -17.95 1.47 16.41
C ALA A 34 -17.48 0.01 16.23
N ALA A 35 -17.78 -0.60 15.08
CA ALA A 35 -17.35 -1.96 14.77
C ALA A 35 -15.83 -2.10 14.70
N ALA A 36 -15.12 -1.14 14.09
CA ALA A 36 -13.66 -1.13 14.03
C ALA A 36 -13.02 -1.03 15.43
N VAL A 37 -13.56 -0.17 16.30
CA VAL A 37 -13.11 -0.06 17.70
C VAL A 37 -13.34 -1.37 18.46
N ARG A 38 -14.55 -1.96 18.36
CA ARG A 38 -14.85 -3.24 18.99
C ARG A 38 -13.96 -4.37 18.48
N ALA A 39 -13.69 -4.43 17.18
CA ALA A 39 -12.77 -5.40 16.60
C ALA A 39 -11.37 -5.30 17.24
N GLY A 40 -10.84 -4.08 17.42
CA GLY A 40 -9.57 -3.84 18.11
C GLY A 40 -9.58 -4.30 19.57
N ARG A 41 -10.63 -3.93 20.32
CA ARG A 41 -10.79 -4.36 21.73
C ARG A 41 -10.88 -5.88 21.87
N TYR A 42 -11.66 -6.54 21.03
CA TYR A 42 -11.76 -8.00 21.02
C TYR A 42 -10.46 -8.68 20.60
N ALA A 43 -9.68 -8.08 19.69
CA ALA A 43 -8.36 -8.58 19.33
C ALA A 43 -7.41 -8.55 20.54
N HIS A 44 -7.37 -7.41 21.25
CA HIS A 44 -6.56 -7.25 22.47
C HIS A 44 -6.96 -8.26 23.55
N ALA A 45 -8.26 -8.43 23.79
CA ALA A 45 -8.78 -9.41 24.75
C ALA A 45 -8.74 -10.87 24.26
N ARG A 46 -8.11 -11.17 23.10
CA ARG A 46 -8.06 -12.51 22.47
C ARG A 46 -9.43 -13.14 22.18
N GLN A 47 -10.50 -12.34 22.14
CA GLN A 47 -11.88 -12.76 21.84
C GLN A 47 -12.12 -12.86 20.32
N PHE A 48 -11.39 -13.73 19.64
CA PHE A 48 -11.34 -13.75 18.16
C PHE A 48 -12.68 -14.08 17.49
N ARG A 49 -13.56 -14.86 18.14
CA ARG A 49 -14.92 -15.12 17.61
C ARG A 49 -15.73 -13.82 17.50
N ARG A 50 -15.68 -12.96 18.52
CA ARG A 50 -16.37 -11.66 18.52
C ARG A 50 -15.72 -10.69 17.55
N MET A 51 -14.38 -10.63 17.54
CA MET A 51 -13.62 -9.86 16.55
C MET A 51 -14.02 -10.19 15.11
N ARG A 52 -14.09 -11.48 14.75
CA ARG A 52 -14.47 -11.90 13.39
C ARG A 52 -15.87 -11.47 12.99
N ARG A 53 -16.83 -11.41 13.93
CA ARG A 53 -18.18 -10.89 13.67
C ARG A 53 -18.15 -9.39 13.32
N GLU A 54 -17.38 -8.59 14.06
CA GLU A 54 -17.22 -7.16 13.76
C GLU A 54 -16.49 -6.93 12.42
N LEU A 55 -15.46 -7.72 12.11
CA LEU A 55 -14.80 -7.67 10.79
C LEU A 55 -15.77 -8.03 9.65
N LYS A 56 -16.64 -9.02 9.86
CA LYS A 56 -17.68 -9.39 8.88
C LYS A 56 -18.66 -8.22 8.66
N ARG A 57 -19.09 -7.53 9.72
CA ARG A 57 -19.94 -6.33 9.63
C ARG A 57 -19.28 -5.24 8.80
N LEU A 58 -18.01 -4.91 9.09
CA LEU A 58 -17.23 -3.93 8.32
C LEU A 58 -17.16 -4.26 6.83
N ARG A 59 -16.86 -5.52 6.51
CA ARG A 59 -16.76 -6.01 5.14
C ARG A 59 -18.09 -5.94 4.40
N ILE A 60 -19.20 -6.26 5.07
CA ILE A 60 -20.55 -6.16 4.50
C ILE A 60 -20.90 -4.69 4.22
N SER A 61 -20.76 -3.79 5.20
CA SER A 61 -21.06 -2.37 5.00
C SER A 61 -20.22 -1.77 3.87
N LEU A 62 -18.92 -2.08 3.79
CA LEU A 62 -18.07 -1.62 2.69
C LEU A 62 -18.59 -2.11 1.32
N GLY A 63 -18.95 -3.39 1.22
CA GLY A 63 -19.51 -3.95 -0.02
C GLY A 63 -20.88 -3.37 -0.38
N CYS A 64 -21.71 -3.02 0.61
CA CYS A 64 -22.99 -2.36 0.37
C CYS A 64 -22.80 -0.95 -0.20
N VAL A 65 -21.90 -0.14 0.38
CA VAL A 65 -21.59 1.21 -0.11
C VAL A 65 -20.98 1.16 -1.52
N LEU A 66 -20.04 0.23 -1.77
CA LEU A 66 -19.48 0.01 -3.11
C LEU A 66 -20.58 -0.23 -4.16
N ARG A 67 -21.52 -1.13 -3.87
CA ARG A 67 -22.62 -1.45 -4.79
C ARG A 67 -23.61 -0.29 -4.97
N ASP A 68 -23.91 0.45 -3.90
CA ASP A 68 -24.80 1.62 -3.99
C ASP A 68 -24.19 2.70 -4.89
N ILE A 69 -22.92 3.03 -4.68
CA ILE A 69 -22.20 3.99 -5.55
C ILE A 69 -22.12 3.45 -6.97
N GLY A 70 -21.78 2.17 -7.16
CA GLY A 70 -21.67 1.58 -8.49
C GLY A 70 -22.96 1.65 -9.29
N ARG A 71 -24.12 1.44 -8.66
CA ARG A 71 -25.42 1.61 -9.32
C ARG A 71 -25.73 3.07 -9.70
N LYS A 72 -25.26 4.04 -8.92
CA LYS A 72 -25.51 5.47 -9.15
C LYS A 72 -24.56 6.08 -10.18
N VAL A 73 -23.39 5.48 -10.34
CA VAL A 73 -22.39 5.89 -11.32
C VAL A 73 -22.61 5.19 -12.67
N ALA A 74 -23.27 4.03 -12.67
CA ALA A 74 -23.56 3.25 -13.88
C ALA A 74 -24.27 4.09 -14.97
N GLY A 75 -23.70 4.10 -16.17
CA GLY A 75 -24.22 4.84 -17.32
C GLY A 75 -23.65 6.25 -17.48
N ASN A 76 -22.86 6.74 -16.53
CA ASN A 76 -22.09 7.98 -16.68
C ASN A 76 -20.59 7.65 -16.84
N VAL A 77 -20.11 7.68 -18.10
CA VAL A 77 -18.74 7.29 -18.46
C VAL A 77 -17.68 8.11 -17.71
N GLU A 78 -17.92 9.40 -17.46
CA GLU A 78 -16.96 10.26 -16.77
C GLU A 78 -16.85 9.90 -15.29
N LEU A 79 -17.99 9.67 -14.63
CA LEU A 79 -18.01 9.23 -13.24
C LEU A 79 -17.43 7.81 -13.13
N GLU A 80 -17.77 6.89 -14.03
CA GLU A 80 -17.20 5.54 -14.03
C GLU A 80 -15.68 5.57 -14.10
N ARG A 81 -15.10 6.35 -15.02
CA ARG A 81 -13.64 6.53 -15.11
C ARG A 81 -13.05 7.10 -13.83
N THR A 82 -13.71 8.09 -13.24
CA THR A 82 -13.26 8.73 -12.00
C THR A 82 -13.24 7.73 -10.82
N PHE A 83 -14.25 6.87 -10.72
CA PHE A 83 -14.37 5.89 -9.63
C PHE A 83 -13.61 4.58 -9.89
N ALA A 84 -13.25 4.26 -11.14
CA ALA A 84 -12.65 2.99 -11.54
C ALA A 84 -11.44 2.58 -10.69
N ARG A 85 -10.49 3.49 -10.48
CA ARG A 85 -9.28 3.21 -9.67
C ARG A 85 -9.64 2.85 -8.22
N LEU A 86 -10.54 3.63 -7.60
CA LEU A 86 -10.94 3.41 -6.21
C LEU A 86 -11.74 2.11 -6.07
N PHE A 87 -12.62 1.82 -7.03
CA PHE A 87 -13.42 0.60 -7.05
C PHE A 87 -12.55 -0.63 -7.17
N GLY A 88 -11.62 -0.67 -8.13
CA GLY A 88 -10.69 -1.78 -8.31
C GLY A 88 -9.87 -2.07 -7.05
N LEU A 89 -9.42 -1.03 -6.33
CA LEU A 89 -8.69 -1.21 -5.06
C LEU A 89 -9.58 -1.80 -3.95
N ILE A 90 -10.84 -1.38 -3.87
CA ILE A 90 -11.77 -1.84 -2.83
C ILE A 90 -12.28 -3.23 -3.13
N GLU A 91 -12.52 -3.57 -4.40
CA GLU A 91 -12.84 -4.92 -4.84
C GLU A 91 -11.69 -5.88 -4.52
N ARG A 92 -10.44 -5.48 -4.81
CA ARG A 92 -9.24 -6.23 -4.41
C ARG A 92 -9.15 -6.38 -2.89
N LEU A 93 -9.45 -5.33 -2.13
CA LEU A 93 -9.50 -5.37 -0.66
C LEU A 93 -10.58 -6.32 -0.13
N LEU A 94 -11.73 -6.40 -0.80
CA LEU A 94 -12.81 -7.32 -0.45
C LEU A 94 -12.50 -8.75 -0.92
N ALA A 95 -11.76 -8.95 -2.01
CA ALA A 95 -11.39 -10.28 -2.50
C ALA A 95 -10.27 -10.93 -1.66
N GLN A 96 -9.36 -10.14 -1.09
CA GLN A 96 -8.17 -10.66 -0.41
C GLN A 96 -8.49 -11.60 0.77
N LYS A 97 -7.73 -12.69 0.87
CA LYS A 97 -7.78 -13.69 1.93
C LYS A 97 -6.55 -13.56 2.86
N PRO A 98 -6.59 -14.16 4.07
CA PRO A 98 -5.49 -14.07 5.03
C PRO A 98 -4.15 -14.63 4.57
N LYS A 99 -4.10 -15.50 3.56
CA LYS A 99 -2.85 -16.12 3.05
C LYS A 99 -2.40 -15.60 1.68
N ASP A 100 -3.12 -14.63 1.12
CA ASP A 100 -2.79 -14.11 -0.22
C ASP A 100 -1.45 -13.39 -0.23
N LYS A 101 -0.77 -13.43 -1.37
CA LYS A 101 0.41 -12.60 -1.65
C LYS A 101 -0.06 -11.23 -2.16
N ASN A 102 0.75 -10.18 -2.00
CA ASN A 102 0.46 -8.82 -2.49
C ASN A 102 -0.88 -8.23 -2.01
N LYS A 103 -1.09 -8.20 -0.69
CA LYS A 103 -2.29 -7.63 -0.09
C LYS A 103 -2.28 -6.11 -0.11
N VAL A 104 -3.46 -5.51 -0.13
CA VAL A 104 -3.61 -4.08 0.07
C VAL A 104 -3.49 -3.78 1.56
N TYR A 105 -2.45 -3.04 1.95
CA TYR A 105 -2.24 -2.61 3.34
C TYR A 105 -2.69 -1.16 3.58
N ALA A 106 -2.63 -0.32 2.55
CA ALA A 106 -3.07 1.06 2.55
C ALA A 106 -3.77 1.39 1.23
N LEU A 107 -4.88 2.12 1.29
CA LEU A 107 -5.63 2.53 0.08
C LEU A 107 -5.02 3.72 -0.65
N HIS A 108 -4.33 4.61 0.08
CA HIS A 108 -3.69 5.78 -0.51
C HIS A 108 -2.35 5.44 -1.19
N ALA A 109 -1.76 4.29 -0.84
CA ALA A 109 -0.49 3.80 -1.35
C ALA A 109 -0.58 2.27 -1.56
N PRO A 110 -1.28 1.81 -2.62
CA PRO A 110 -1.50 0.39 -2.88
C PRO A 110 -0.23 -0.39 -3.24
N GLU A 111 0.84 0.30 -3.62
CA GLU A 111 2.19 -0.22 -3.87
C GLU A 111 2.96 -0.60 -2.60
N VAL A 112 2.47 -0.18 -1.43
CA VAL A 112 3.14 -0.46 -0.15
C VAL A 112 3.08 -1.95 0.19
N VAL A 113 4.24 -2.50 0.49
CA VAL A 113 4.45 -3.89 0.86
C VAL A 113 4.67 -4.00 2.37
N CYS A 114 4.32 -5.15 2.94
CA CYS A 114 4.54 -5.46 4.35
C CYS A 114 5.78 -6.32 4.51
N PHE A 115 6.72 -5.86 5.33
CA PHE A 115 7.99 -6.54 5.62
C PHE A 115 8.07 -6.92 7.08
N SER A 116 8.60 -8.10 7.37
CA SER A 116 8.90 -8.51 8.76
C SER A 116 10.19 -7.83 9.21
N LYS A 117 10.14 -7.08 10.32
CA LYS A 117 11.29 -6.35 10.87
C LYS A 117 12.06 -7.11 11.97
N GLY A 118 11.55 -8.27 12.40
CA GLY A 118 12.16 -9.06 13.48
C GLY A 118 12.09 -8.44 14.88
N LYS A 119 11.42 -7.29 15.05
CA LYS A 119 11.27 -6.62 16.35
C LYS A 119 10.05 -7.16 17.11
N ALA A 120 10.21 -7.51 18.39
CA ALA A 120 9.13 -8.08 19.20
C ALA A 120 7.88 -7.19 19.30
N ARG A 121 8.05 -5.87 19.50
CA ARG A 121 6.94 -4.91 19.68
C ARG A 121 6.35 -4.37 18.37
N ALA A 122 7.13 -4.39 17.29
CA ALA A 122 6.73 -3.92 15.96
C ALA A 122 7.25 -4.92 14.91
N PRO A 123 6.64 -6.11 14.81
CA PRO A 123 7.18 -7.21 14.00
C PRO A 123 7.09 -6.94 12.50
N PHE A 124 6.26 -5.98 12.09
CA PHE A 124 6.00 -5.65 10.69
C PHE A 124 6.17 -4.16 10.43
N GLU A 125 6.62 -3.84 9.22
CA GLU A 125 6.65 -2.50 8.67
C GLU A 125 5.98 -2.45 7.30
N PHE A 126 5.43 -1.29 6.98
CA PHE A 126 4.81 -1.02 5.69
C PHE A 126 5.67 -0.01 4.96
N GLY A 127 6.15 -0.35 3.77
CA GLY A 127 6.91 0.58 2.93
C GLY A 127 7.04 0.10 1.50
N CYS A 128 7.80 0.86 0.71
CA CYS A 128 8.34 0.42 -0.57
C CYS A 128 9.84 0.22 -0.37
N LYS A 129 10.39 -0.87 -0.92
CA LYS A 129 11.84 -1.07 -0.90
C LYS A 129 12.44 -0.22 -2.02
N VAL A 130 13.48 0.54 -1.70
CA VAL A 130 14.19 1.38 -2.67
C VAL A 130 15.66 1.03 -2.63
N GLY A 131 16.27 0.82 -3.80
CA GLY A 131 17.71 0.66 -3.97
C GLY A 131 18.31 1.97 -4.46
N PHE A 132 19.49 2.32 -3.92
CA PHE A 132 20.23 3.51 -4.30
C PHE A 132 21.60 3.12 -4.85
N ALA A 133 22.01 3.82 -5.92
CA ALA A 133 23.39 3.84 -6.38
C ALA A 133 23.96 5.22 -6.08
N ALA A 134 25.07 5.26 -5.34
CA ALA A 134 25.69 6.51 -4.92
C ALA A 134 27.20 6.50 -5.16
N THR A 135 27.81 7.67 -5.29
CA THR A 135 29.27 7.80 -5.36
C THR A 135 29.92 7.46 -4.02
N ASP A 136 31.08 6.80 -4.04
CA ASP A 136 31.82 6.40 -2.83
C ASP A 136 32.20 7.56 -1.91
N ARG A 137 32.79 8.63 -2.48
CA ARG A 137 33.38 9.71 -1.68
C ARG A 137 32.39 10.75 -1.18
N GLU A 138 31.43 11.14 -2.03
CA GLU A 138 30.53 12.27 -1.75
C GLU A 138 29.12 11.83 -1.36
N GLY A 139 28.81 10.53 -1.47
CA GLY A 139 27.46 10.01 -1.21
C GLY A 139 26.38 10.55 -2.17
N LEU A 140 26.79 11.14 -3.30
CA LEU A 140 25.87 11.67 -4.31
C LEU A 140 25.07 10.53 -4.93
N VAL A 141 23.74 10.60 -4.81
CA VAL A 141 22.82 9.59 -5.37
C VAL A 141 22.75 9.78 -6.89
N LEU A 142 23.26 8.79 -7.62
CA LEU A 142 23.26 8.77 -9.09
C LEU A 142 21.98 8.15 -9.64
N ALA A 143 21.43 7.15 -8.95
CA ALA A 143 20.19 6.50 -9.33
C ALA A 143 19.43 5.99 -8.10
N ALA A 144 18.11 5.97 -8.21
CA ALA A 144 17.22 5.37 -7.23
C ALA A 144 16.17 4.54 -7.96
N LYS A 145 15.97 3.29 -7.51
CA LYS A 145 14.97 2.39 -8.07
C LYS A 145 14.05 1.89 -6.96
N ALA A 146 12.76 2.17 -7.12
CA ALA A 146 11.72 1.60 -6.28
C ALA A 146 11.38 0.17 -6.75
N PHE A 147 11.19 -0.73 -5.79
CA PHE A 147 10.79 -2.12 -6.01
C PHE A 147 9.33 -2.29 -5.59
N GLU A 148 8.54 -2.84 -6.51
CA GLU A 148 7.10 -3.04 -6.33
C GLU A 148 6.78 -4.32 -5.54
N ASP A 149 7.75 -5.22 -5.40
CA ASP A 149 7.61 -6.51 -4.75
C ASP A 149 8.40 -6.60 -3.44
N ASN A 150 8.12 -7.64 -2.65
CA ASN A 150 8.96 -7.98 -1.48
C ASN A 150 10.23 -8.74 -1.93
N SER A 151 10.99 -8.17 -2.86
CA SER A 151 12.21 -8.80 -3.36
C SER A 151 13.26 -8.89 -2.24
N TYR A 152 13.98 -10.00 -2.19
CA TYR A 152 15.03 -10.22 -1.19
C TYR A 152 16.17 -9.22 -1.39
N GLY A 153 16.71 -8.66 -0.30
CA GLY A 153 17.68 -7.55 -0.36
C GLY A 153 18.95 -7.86 -1.16
N GLY A 154 19.34 -9.13 -1.27
CA GLY A 154 20.46 -9.53 -2.12
C GLY A 154 20.23 -9.29 -3.63
N HIS A 155 18.98 -9.22 -4.09
CA HIS A 155 18.64 -9.07 -5.51
C HIS A 155 18.28 -7.63 -5.90
N THR A 156 18.32 -6.68 -4.97
CA THR A 156 17.94 -5.28 -5.23
C THR A 156 19.09 -4.37 -5.63
N LEU A 157 20.29 -4.92 -5.82
CA LEU A 157 21.51 -4.17 -6.11
C LEU A 157 21.72 -3.89 -7.60
N SER A 158 21.40 -4.82 -8.50
CA SER A 158 21.64 -4.63 -9.94
C SER A 158 20.80 -3.52 -10.58
N PRO A 159 19.48 -3.38 -10.32
CA PRO A 159 18.67 -2.40 -11.05
C PRO A 159 19.09 -0.93 -10.88
N PRO A 160 19.43 -0.41 -9.68
CA PRO A 160 19.92 0.96 -9.56
C PRO A 160 21.32 1.14 -10.17
N VAL A 161 22.14 0.09 -10.22
CA VAL A 161 23.47 0.12 -10.87
C VAL A 161 23.35 0.23 -12.37
N ASP A 162 22.54 -0.64 -12.99
CA ASP A 162 22.32 -0.64 -14.43
C ASP A 162 21.79 0.74 -14.89
N GLN A 163 20.91 1.33 -14.09
CA GLN A 163 20.40 2.68 -14.32
C GLN A 163 21.51 3.74 -14.22
N ALA A 164 22.38 3.67 -13.19
CA ALA A 164 23.49 4.61 -13.05
C ALA A 164 24.54 4.48 -14.19
N VAL A 165 24.83 3.26 -14.65
CA VAL A 165 25.72 2.99 -15.78
C VAL A 165 25.12 3.57 -17.07
N ALA A 166 23.83 3.33 -17.32
CA ALA A 166 23.12 3.84 -18.48
C ALA A 166 23.07 5.38 -18.54
N MET A 167 22.92 6.05 -17.39
CA MET A 167 22.85 7.52 -17.33
C MET A 167 24.23 8.20 -17.32
N GLY A 168 25.23 7.58 -16.69
CA GLY A 168 26.51 8.25 -16.37
C GLY A 168 27.74 7.73 -17.11
N GLY A 169 27.71 6.56 -17.75
CA GLY A 169 28.90 5.94 -18.37
C GLY A 169 30.00 5.55 -17.36
N ILE A 170 29.63 5.37 -16.08
CA ILE A 170 30.54 5.13 -14.96
C ILE A 170 30.76 3.62 -14.74
N ARG A 171 31.98 3.21 -14.35
CA ARG A 171 32.32 1.81 -14.03
C ARG A 171 32.13 1.52 -12.53
N ILE A 172 31.61 0.34 -12.24
CA ILE A 172 31.40 -0.15 -10.87
C ILE A 172 32.76 -0.49 -10.25
N ALA A 173 32.96 -0.15 -8.97
CA ALA A 173 34.18 -0.53 -8.27
C ALA A 173 33.97 -1.36 -7.02
N SER A 174 32.85 -1.19 -6.30
CA SER A 174 32.51 -2.08 -5.19
C SER A 174 31.01 -2.06 -4.88
N THR A 175 30.52 -3.11 -4.23
CA THR A 175 29.11 -3.25 -3.85
C THR A 175 29.06 -3.54 -2.35
N SER A 176 28.40 -2.68 -1.57
CA SER A 176 28.26 -2.88 -0.12
C SER A 176 26.79 -2.89 0.29
N ARG A 177 26.36 -3.94 1.00
CA ARG A 177 25.01 -4.21 1.54
C ARG A 177 23.95 -3.12 1.25
N ASN A 178 23.17 -3.35 0.20
CA ASN A 178 22.02 -2.54 -0.26
C ASN A 178 22.32 -1.13 -0.81
N ILE A 179 23.58 -0.71 -0.89
CA ILE A 179 24.04 0.50 -1.58
C ILE A 179 25.08 0.07 -2.61
N ALA A 180 24.81 0.29 -3.88
CA ALA A 180 25.87 0.11 -4.86
C ALA A 180 26.75 1.37 -4.87
N VAL A 181 28.03 1.18 -4.63
CA VAL A 181 29.01 2.25 -4.50
C VAL A 181 29.75 2.40 -5.83
N MET A 182 29.47 3.49 -6.53
CA MET A 182 30.03 3.77 -7.85
C MET A 182 31.30 4.61 -7.70
N ILE A 183 32.38 4.22 -8.37
CA ILE A 183 33.56 5.08 -8.52
C ILE A 183 33.39 5.86 -9.81
N THR A 184 33.18 7.16 -9.68
CA THR A 184 33.33 8.10 -10.80
C THR A 184 34.76 8.01 -11.34
N PRO A 185 34.97 7.91 -12.65
CA PRO A 185 36.30 8.11 -13.21
C PRO A 185 36.73 9.53 -12.85
N ASP A 186 37.90 9.62 -12.22
CA ASP A 186 38.59 10.85 -11.83
C ASP A 186 38.56 11.88 -12.98
N ARG A 187 37.66 12.87 -12.90
CA ARG A 187 37.81 14.10 -13.69
C ARG A 187 38.82 14.97 -12.95
N ARG A 188 40.10 14.66 -13.13
CA ARG A 188 41.19 15.52 -12.64
C ARG A 188 40.95 16.96 -13.09
N ARG A 189 40.95 17.87 -12.14
CA ARG A 189 41.73 19.11 -12.18
C ARG A 189 42.18 19.46 -10.78
#